data_AF-A0A7J2RFY8-F1
#
_entry.id   AF-A0A7J2RFY8-F1
#
_cell.length_a   1.000
_cell.length_b   1.000
_cell.length_c   1.000
_cell.angle_alpha   90.00
_cell.angle_beta   90.00
_cell.angle_gamma   90.00
#
_symmetry.space_group_name_H-M   'P 1'
#
loop_
_entity.id
_entity.type
_entity.pdbx_description
1 polymer ?
#
loop_
_entity_poly.entity_id
_entity_poly.type
_entity_poly.pdbx_seq_one_letter_code
_entity_poly.pdbx_strand_id
1 'polypeptide(L)'
;MDYLIDRSRYFYNNSHFALFQNNSAMPDTFSGLTNLLPTLRTGEAIIVGEAIEIPSRVKFPLVEPRPMSVDPEISKSWRLDRCIDINYKSAVRNWRNQSLDE
;
A
#
# COMPACT_ATOMS: atom_id res chain seq x y z
N MET A 1 -15.95 8.61 37.56
CA MET A 1 -15.11 9.54 38.32
C MET A 1 -13.77 8.86 38.53
N ASP A 2 -12.66 9.16 37.87
CA ASP A 2 -12.33 10.24 36.95
C ASP A 2 -11.27 9.75 35.96
N TYR A 3 -11.52 9.96 34.67
CA TYR A 3 -10.51 9.88 33.63
C TYR A 3 -9.77 11.22 33.62
N LEU A 4 -8.62 11.30 34.29
CA LEU A 4 -7.67 12.40 34.13
C LEU A 4 -6.56 11.95 33.18
N ILE A 5 -6.84 12.01 31.88
CA ILE A 5 -5.80 12.01 30.85
C ILE A 5 -5.31 13.45 30.76
N ASP A 6 -4.08 13.69 31.21
CA ASP A 6 -3.35 14.93 31.06
C ASP A 6 -3.34 15.37 29.57
N ARG A 7 -4.01 16.49 29.30
CA ARG A 7 -4.15 17.11 27.97
C ARG A 7 -3.01 18.10 27.65
N SER A 8 -1.88 18.06 28.34
CA SER A 8 -0.77 19.02 28.13
C SER A 8 0.08 18.78 26.86
N ARG A 9 -0.19 17.75 26.06
CA ARG A 9 0.64 17.39 24.88
C ARG A 9 0.03 17.64 23.50
N TYR A 10 -1.00 18.47 23.40
CA TYR A 10 -1.46 19.00 22.11
C TYR A 10 -0.75 20.33 21.80
N PHE A 11 0.56 20.28 21.60
CA PHE A 11 1.27 21.35 20.91
C PHE A 11 1.35 21.02 19.42
N TYR A 12 0.50 21.70 18.69
CA TYR A 12 0.53 21.92 17.26
C TYR A 12 1.95 22.39 16.86
N ASN A 13 2.68 21.62 16.06
CA ASN A 13 3.86 22.12 15.37
C ASN A 13 3.84 21.67 13.91
N ASN A 14 3.12 22.46 13.12
CA ASN A 14 3.11 22.42 11.66
C ASN A 14 4.46 22.93 11.14
N SER A 15 5.42 22.04 10.99
CA SER A 15 6.60 22.24 10.15
C SER A 15 7.31 20.94 9.75
N HIS A 16 6.71 19.78 10.04
CA HIS A 16 7.17 18.46 9.63
C HIS A 16 6.34 17.94 8.44
N PHE A 17 6.10 18.77 7.43
CA PHE A 17 5.71 18.26 6.10
C PHE A 17 6.95 17.58 5.53
N ALA A 18 7.12 16.36 6.01
CA ALA A 18 8.00 15.32 5.54
C ALA A 18 8.18 15.41 4.03
N LEU A 19 9.33 15.95 3.63
CA LEU A 19 10.09 15.46 2.49
C LEU A 19 10.49 14.01 2.76
N PHE A 20 9.52 13.11 2.96
CA PHE A 20 9.74 11.67 2.82
C PHE A 20 9.79 11.41 1.32
N GLN A 21 10.90 11.84 0.72
CA GLN A 21 11.32 11.25 -0.54
C GLN A 21 11.56 9.78 -0.24
N ASN A 22 10.85 8.94 -1.00
CA ASN A 22 10.67 7.51 -0.81
C ASN A 22 12.01 6.75 -0.96
N ASN A 23 12.94 6.90 -0.01
CA ASN A 23 14.30 6.37 -0.06
C ASN A 23 14.44 4.94 0.49
N SER A 24 13.38 4.36 1.04
CA SER A 24 13.46 3.02 1.66
C SER A 24 13.33 1.89 0.64
N ALA A 25 12.74 2.16 -0.53
CA ALA A 25 12.41 1.13 -1.51
C ALA A 25 13.33 1.14 -2.75
N MET A 26 13.98 2.27 -3.06
CA MET A 26 14.74 2.44 -4.30
C MET A 26 15.98 3.30 -4.07
N PRO A 27 17.13 2.98 -4.71
CA PRO A 27 18.30 3.84 -4.72
C PRO A 27 18.01 5.26 -5.22
N ASP A 28 18.66 6.26 -4.61
CA ASP A 28 18.52 7.69 -4.92
C ASP A 28 18.79 8.03 -6.40
N THR A 29 19.61 7.22 -7.07
CA THR A 29 19.88 7.29 -8.52
C THR A 29 18.63 7.12 -9.39
N PHE A 30 17.53 6.56 -8.86
CA PHE A 30 16.27 6.38 -9.59
C PHE A 30 15.23 7.47 -9.31
N SER A 31 15.57 8.51 -8.54
CA SER A 31 14.67 9.63 -8.23
C SER A 31 14.11 10.33 -9.48
N GLY A 32 14.93 10.45 -10.55
CA GLY A 32 14.48 10.99 -11.84
C GLY A 32 13.45 10.13 -12.58
N LEU A 33 13.48 8.81 -12.38
CA LEU A 33 12.52 7.88 -12.97
C LEU A 33 11.19 7.86 -12.21
N THR A 34 11.24 8.08 -10.89
CA THR A 34 10.03 8.25 -10.06
C THR A 34 9.14 9.38 -10.57
N ASN A 35 9.74 10.46 -11.10
CA ASN A 35 9.00 11.57 -11.71
C ASN A 35 8.21 11.15 -12.98
N LEU A 36 8.58 10.04 -13.61
CA LEU A 36 7.89 9.51 -14.78
C LEU A 36 6.72 8.57 -14.42
N LEU A 37 6.64 8.06 -13.18
CA LEU A 37 5.56 7.15 -12.75
C LEU A 37 4.16 7.70 -13.01
N PRO A 38 3.85 8.99 -12.77
CA PRO A 38 2.53 9.55 -13.05
C PRO A 38 2.17 9.57 -14.55
N THR A 39 3.14 9.39 -15.45
CA THR A 39 2.94 9.47 -16.90
C THR A 39 2.67 8.11 -17.57
N LEU A 40 2.79 7.01 -16.81
CA LEU A 40 2.57 5.67 -17.30
C LEU A 40 1.09 5.41 -17.57
N ARG A 41 0.80 4.76 -18.69
CA ARG A 41 -0.55 4.29 -19.02
C ARG A 41 -0.79 2.90 -18.44
N THR A 42 -2.05 2.47 -18.39
CA THR A 42 -2.43 1.12 -18.00
C THR A 42 -1.65 0.06 -18.79
N GLY A 43 -1.04 -0.88 -18.07
CA GLY A 43 -0.22 -1.94 -18.66
C GLY A 43 1.21 -1.52 -18.98
N GLU A 44 1.65 -0.31 -18.61
CA GLU A 44 3.03 0.12 -18.74
C GLU A 44 3.76 0.10 -17.40
N ALA A 45 5.08 -0.14 -17.45
CA ALA A 45 5.95 -0.10 -16.28
C ALA A 45 7.34 0.44 -16.63
N ILE A 46 8.05 0.88 -15.59
CA ILE A 46 9.48 1.19 -15.65
C ILE A 46 10.21 0.05 -14.93
N ILE A 47 11.16 -0.59 -15.62
CA ILE A 47 11.99 -1.65 -15.03
C ILE A 47 13.35 -1.05 -14.68
N VAL A 48 13.76 -1.25 -13.42
CA VAL A 48 15.05 -0.82 -12.87
C VAL A 48 15.55 -1.86 -11.88
N GLY A 49 16.87 -1.86 -11.62
CA GLY A 49 17.52 -2.75 -10.66
C GLY A 49 18.61 -3.61 -11.31
N GLU A 50 19.20 -4.52 -10.54
CA GLU A 50 20.32 -5.36 -10.98
C GLU A 50 19.97 -6.33 -12.11
N ALA A 51 18.68 -6.60 -12.32
CA ALA A 51 18.20 -7.49 -13.36
C ALA A 51 18.27 -6.87 -14.79
N ILE A 52 18.54 -5.56 -14.91
CA ILE A 52 18.58 -4.87 -16.21
C ILE A 52 19.70 -3.82 -16.26
N GLU A 53 20.39 -3.75 -17.40
CA GLU A 53 21.49 -2.80 -17.59
C GLU A 53 20.99 -1.38 -17.88
N ILE A 54 19.90 -1.25 -18.64
CA ILE A 54 19.32 0.04 -19.04
C ILE A 54 17.89 0.16 -18.50
N PRO A 55 17.61 1.15 -17.64
CA PRO A 55 16.24 1.48 -17.23
C PRO A 55 15.33 1.69 -18.44
N SER A 56 14.25 0.91 -18.50
CA SER A 56 13.41 0.85 -19.71
C SER A 56 11.92 0.94 -19.37
N ARG A 57 11.18 1.71 -20.19
CA ARG A 57 9.72 1.73 -20.17
C ARG A 57 9.20 0.61 -21.07
N VAL A 58 8.40 -0.29 -20.50
CA VAL A 58 7.84 -1.45 -21.20
C VAL A 58 6.33 -1.46 -21.12
N LYS A 59 5.68 -2.16 -22.06
CA LYS A 59 4.24 -2.41 -22.08
C LYS A 59 3.98 -3.90 -22.00
N PHE A 60 3.22 -4.32 -20.99
CA PHE A 60 2.81 -5.71 -20.84
C PHE A 60 1.65 -6.03 -21.79
N PRO A 61 1.69 -7.19 -22.48
CA PRO A 61 0.53 -7.70 -23.16
C PRO A 61 -0.54 -8.12 -22.15
N LEU A 62 -1.80 -8.10 -22.57
CA LEU A 62 -2.88 -8.72 -21.79
C LEU A 62 -2.67 -10.24 -21.77
N VAL A 63 -2.75 -10.83 -20.57
CA VAL A 63 -2.64 -12.28 -20.38
C VAL A 63 -4.00 -12.92 -20.64
N GLU A 64 -4.01 -13.98 -21.45
CA GLU A 64 -5.19 -14.79 -21.75
C GLU A 64 -4.98 -16.25 -21.30
N PRO A 65 -5.88 -16.83 -20.48
CA PRO A 65 -7.08 -16.20 -19.91
C PRO A 65 -6.73 -15.21 -18.80
N ARG A 66 -7.50 -14.12 -18.70
CA ARG A 66 -7.34 -13.15 -17.62
C ARG A 66 -7.51 -13.84 -16.25
N PRO A 67 -6.64 -13.58 -15.25
CA PRO A 67 -6.85 -14.09 -13.91
C PRO A 67 -8.21 -13.62 -13.36
N MET A 68 -8.86 -14.44 -12.53
CA MET A 68 -10.11 -14.07 -11.86
C MET A 68 -9.85 -12.97 -10.82
N SER A 69 -9.71 -11.75 -11.30
CA SER A 69 -9.60 -10.51 -10.54
C SER A 69 -10.89 -9.70 -10.71
N VAL A 70 -12.03 -10.37 -10.57
CA VAL A 70 -13.33 -9.73 -10.61
C VAL A 70 -13.71 -9.40 -9.17
N ASP A 71 -14.02 -8.14 -8.91
CA ASP A 71 -14.53 -7.73 -7.60
C ASP A 71 -15.82 -8.48 -7.29
N PRO A 72 -16.01 -8.96 -6.05
CA PRO A 72 -17.26 -9.59 -5.67
C PRO A 72 -18.41 -8.58 -5.74
N GLU A 73 -19.62 -9.06 -6.05
CA GLU A 73 -20.79 -8.22 -6.04
C GLU A 73 -21.15 -7.82 -4.61
N ILE A 74 -20.68 -6.64 -4.19
CA ILE A 74 -20.75 -6.13 -2.81
C ILE A 74 -22.17 -6.23 -2.25
N SER A 75 -23.16 -5.85 -3.06
CA SER A 75 -24.58 -5.87 -2.65
C SER A 75 -25.03 -7.27 -2.24
N LYS A 76 -24.61 -8.32 -2.95
CA LYS A 76 -24.93 -9.72 -2.65
C LYS A 76 -24.16 -10.19 -1.42
N SER A 77 -22.85 -9.93 -1.38
CA SER A 77 -21.98 -10.36 -0.29
C SER A 77 -22.39 -9.82 1.07
N TRP A 78 -22.89 -8.57 1.12
CA TRP A 78 -23.34 -7.96 2.39
C TRP A 78 -24.70 -8.45 2.89
N ARG A 79 -25.49 -9.11 2.05
CA ARG A 79 -26.76 -9.73 2.47
C ARG A 79 -26.57 -11.12 3.06
N LEU A 80 -25.39 -11.73 2.89
CA LEU A 80 -25.08 -13.01 3.49
C LEU A 80 -24.84 -12.84 4.98
N ASP A 81 -25.21 -13.85 5.75
CA ASP A 81 -24.87 -13.91 7.16
C ASP A 81 -23.34 -13.87 7.32
N ARG A 82 -22.89 -13.05 8.27
CA ARG A 82 -21.45 -12.90 8.51
C ARG A 82 -20.88 -14.23 8.99
N CYS A 83 -19.69 -14.59 8.50
CA CYS A 83 -18.93 -15.67 9.10
C CYS A 83 -18.56 -15.26 10.54
N ILE A 84 -19.14 -15.95 11.52
CA ILE A 84 -18.99 -15.63 12.95
C ILE A 84 -17.60 -16.06 13.48
N ASP A 85 -16.89 -16.91 12.75
CA ASP A 85 -15.66 -17.57 13.22
C ASP A 85 -14.35 -16.85 12.81
N ILE A 86 -14.41 -15.58 12.41
CA ILE A 86 -13.22 -14.82 12.05
C ILE A 86 -12.67 -14.10 13.30
N ASN A 87 -11.46 -14.47 13.73
CA ASN A 87 -10.77 -13.81 14.84
C ASN A 87 -10.23 -12.43 14.43
N TYR A 88 -11.11 -11.43 14.38
CA TYR A 88 -10.71 -10.05 14.07
C TYR A 88 -9.69 -9.46 15.04
N LYS A 89 -9.63 -9.97 16.28
CA LYS A 89 -8.70 -9.48 17.30
C LYS A 89 -7.25 -9.85 16.98
N SER A 90 -7.00 -11.06 16.48
CA SER A 90 -5.65 -11.45 16.03
C SER A 90 -5.25 -10.66 14.80
N ALA A 91 -6.13 -10.52 13.81
CA ALA A 91 -5.86 -9.71 12.61
C ALA A 91 -5.48 -8.26 12.95
N VAL A 92 -6.20 -7.61 13.87
CA VAL A 92 -5.89 -6.24 14.31
C VAL A 92 -4.60 -6.17 15.12
N ARG A 93 -4.32 -7.17 15.97
CA ARG A 93 -3.06 -7.27 16.71
C ARG A 93 -1.87 -7.40 15.76
N ASN A 94 -1.97 -8.32 14.80
CA ASN A 94 -0.97 -8.59 13.78
C ASN A 94 -0.72 -7.35 12.91
N TRP A 95 -1.79 -6.67 12.48
CA TRP A 95 -1.67 -5.42 11.72
C TRP A 95 -0.96 -4.32 12.51
N ARG A 96 -1.28 -4.16 13.81
CA ARG A 96 -0.62 -3.18 14.67
C ARG A 96 0.85 -3.51 14.95
N ASN A 97 1.17 -4.80 15.05
CA ASN A 97 2.51 -5.27 15.37
C ASN A 97 3.38 -5.54 14.12
N GLN A 98 2.81 -5.42 12.92
CA GLN A 98 3.41 -5.82 11.65
C GLN A 98 3.96 -7.27 11.70
N SER A 99 3.24 -8.18 12.36
CA SER A 99 3.62 -9.60 12.48
C SER A 99 2.55 -10.51 11.85
N LEU A 100 2.96 -11.71 11.42
CA LEU A 100 2.08 -12.73 10.84
C LEU A 100 1.97 -13.94 11.78
N ASP A 101 1.70 -13.69 13.06
CA ASP A 101 1.54 -14.76 14.04
C ASP A 101 0.12 -15.34 13.96
N GLU A 102 -0.01 -16.66 13.79
CA GLU A 102 -1.31 -17.38 13.76
C GLU A 102 -2.02 -17.42 15.13
#